data_AF-X5DN24-F1
#
_entry.id   AF-X5DN24-F1
#
_cell.length_a   1.000
_cell.length_b   1.000
_cell.length_c   1.000
_cell.angle_alpha   90.00
_cell.angle_beta   90.00
_cell.angle_gamma   90.00
#
_symmetry.space_group_name_H-M   'P 1'
#
loop_
_entity.id
_entity.type
_entity.pdbx_description
1 polymer ?
#
loop_
_entity_poly.entity_id
_entity_poly.type
_entity_poly.pdbx_seq_one_letter_code
_entity_poly.pdbx_strand_id
1 'polypeptide(L)'
;MTTPAQIRKAALALPDAVEVETWVFAVRGAPFATVTPEKILQTPGGEDIALDDVNGMESNALVRQGWFAVAPDELAERLRTADKAVAGQVGDLPRAIGTPATRALVERGITCLADLQGVAVDELASWHGVGPRAVRILGESR
;
A
#
# COMPACT_ATOMS: atom_id res chain seq x y z
N MET A 1 -6.84 16.81 12.29
CA MET A 1 -8.17 16.64 11.67
C MET A 1 -8.05 15.87 10.37
N THR A 2 -8.50 14.63 10.42
CA THR A 2 -8.52 13.67 9.30
C THR A 2 -9.93 13.53 8.76
N THR A 3 -10.09 13.20 7.49
CA THR A 3 -11.38 12.97 6.83
C THR A 3 -11.60 11.50 6.51
N PRO A 4 -12.86 11.01 6.45
CA PRO A 4 -13.14 9.65 6.00
C PRO A 4 -12.53 9.34 4.62
N ALA A 5 -12.50 10.31 3.70
CA ALA A 5 -11.88 10.15 2.39
C ALA A 5 -10.36 9.89 2.46
N GLN A 6 -9.67 10.48 3.44
CA GLN A 6 -8.24 10.18 3.68
C GLN A 6 -8.07 8.75 4.21
N ILE A 7 -8.95 8.27 5.09
CA ILE A 7 -8.93 6.88 5.55
C ILE A 7 -9.14 5.92 4.38
N ARG A 8 -10.15 6.18 3.53
CA ARG A 8 -10.42 5.37 2.34
C ARG A 8 -9.20 5.31 1.42
N LYS A 9 -8.56 6.45 1.16
CA LYS A 9 -7.34 6.51 0.37
C LYS A 9 -6.21 5.68 0.99
N ALA A 10 -6.01 5.78 2.31
CA ALA A 10 -4.96 5.08 3.01
C ALA A 10 -5.21 3.56 3.05
N ALA A 11 -6.45 3.14 3.33
CA ALA A 11 -6.85 1.75 3.40
C ALA A 11 -6.72 1.06 2.04
N LEU A 12 -7.23 1.68 0.97
CA LEU A 12 -7.17 1.12 -0.40
C LEU A 12 -5.77 1.17 -1.03
N ALA A 13 -4.80 1.83 -0.39
CA ALA A 13 -3.41 1.77 -0.81
C ALA A 13 -2.69 0.51 -0.28
N LEU A 14 -3.29 -0.22 0.66
CA LEU A 14 -2.70 -1.43 1.23
C LEU A 14 -2.94 -2.65 0.33
N PRO A 15 -2.03 -3.64 0.32
CA PRO A 15 -2.17 -4.83 -0.52
C PRO A 15 -3.45 -5.63 -0.23
N ASP A 16 -4.10 -6.11 -1.29
CA ASP A 16 -5.38 -6.84 -1.28
C ASP A 16 -6.51 -6.16 -0.46
N ALA A 17 -6.39 -4.86 -0.20
CA ALA A 17 -7.40 -4.12 0.54
C ALA A 17 -8.58 -3.77 -0.38
N VAL A 18 -9.78 -4.08 0.10
CA VAL A 18 -11.03 -3.78 -0.58
C VAL A 18 -11.99 -3.10 0.39
N GLU A 19 -12.87 -2.28 -0.16
CA GLU A 19 -14.02 -1.75 0.58
C GLU A 19 -15.20 -2.69 0.35
N VAL A 20 -15.59 -3.44 1.39
CA VAL A 20 -16.64 -4.47 1.30
C VAL A 20 -18.03 -3.88 1.54
N GLU A 21 -18.10 -2.85 2.37
CA GLU A 21 -19.27 -2.02 2.61
C GLU A 21 -18.81 -0.57 2.72
N THR A 22 -19.74 0.37 2.65
CA THR A 22 -19.38 1.80 2.74
C THR A 22 -18.61 2.06 4.04
N TRP A 23 -17.35 2.51 3.90
CA TRP A 23 -16.41 2.75 5.00
C TRP A 23 -15.91 1.51 5.78
N VAL A 24 -16.14 0.30 5.28
CA VAL A 24 -15.60 -0.94 5.85
C VAL A 24 -14.52 -1.49 4.93
N PHE A 25 -13.28 -1.48 5.40
CA PHE A 25 -12.11 -1.94 4.65
C PHE A 25 -11.65 -3.30 5.17
N ALA A 26 -11.47 -4.23 4.25
CA ALA A 26 -11.08 -5.60 4.54
C ALA A 26 -9.92 -6.06 3.66
N VAL A 27 -9.12 -6.98 4.19
CA VAL A 27 -8.07 -7.70 3.46
C VAL A 27 -8.42 -9.18 3.49
N ARG A 28 -8.58 -9.79 2.30
CA ARG A 28 -9.03 -11.19 2.14
C ARG A 28 -10.27 -11.55 2.98
N GLY A 29 -11.23 -10.62 3.06
CA GLY A 29 -12.48 -10.79 3.79
C GLY A 29 -12.40 -10.48 5.29
N ALA A 30 -11.22 -10.21 5.85
CA ALA A 30 -11.06 -9.81 7.24
C ALA A 30 -11.08 -8.26 7.37
N PRO A 31 -12.07 -7.67 8.08
CA PRO A 31 -12.10 -6.22 8.29
C PRO A 31 -10.90 -5.75 9.11
N PHE A 32 -10.26 -4.68 8.66
CA PHE A 32 -9.08 -4.10 9.30
C PHE A 32 -9.21 -2.62 9.64
N ALA A 33 -10.15 -1.91 9.02
CA ALA A 33 -10.49 -0.54 9.37
C ALA A 33 -11.96 -0.28 9.04
N THR A 34 -12.69 0.35 9.96
CA THR A 34 -14.07 0.81 9.74
C THR A 34 -14.18 2.27 10.15
N VAL A 35 -14.86 3.09 9.35
CA VAL A 35 -15.23 4.47 9.76
C VAL A 35 -16.72 4.56 9.97
N THR A 36 -17.15 4.87 11.20
CA THR A 36 -18.57 5.01 11.52
C THR A 36 -19.14 6.34 10.98
N PRO A 37 -20.48 6.49 10.88
CA PRO A 37 -21.11 7.76 10.52
C PRO A 37 -20.72 8.94 11.43
N GLU A 38 -20.40 8.66 12.70
CA GLU A 38 -19.92 9.61 13.71
C GLU A 38 -18.44 9.98 13.54
N LYS A 39 -17.81 9.54 12.43
CA LYS A 39 -16.38 9.74 12.12
C LYS A 39 -15.45 9.13 13.17
N ILE A 40 -15.78 7.93 13.63
CA ILE A 40 -14.91 7.14 14.51
C ILE A 40 -14.19 6.10 13.67
N LEU A 41 -12.86 6.06 13.76
CA LEU A 41 -12.02 5.01 13.19
C LEU A 41 -11.92 3.85 14.18
N GLN A 42 -12.31 2.67 13.72
CA GLN A 42 -12.19 1.41 14.46
C GLN A 42 -11.21 0.48 13.74
N THR A 43 -10.25 -0.10 14.46
CA THR A 43 -9.30 -1.07 13.92
C THR A 43 -9.18 -2.28 14.85
N PRO A 44 -8.88 -3.49 14.34
CA PRO A 44 -8.73 -4.68 15.17
C PRO A 44 -7.63 -4.49 16.23
N GLY A 45 -7.99 -4.68 17.50
CA GLY A 45 -7.08 -4.54 18.63
C GLY A 45 -6.65 -3.09 18.93
N GLY A 46 -7.23 -2.11 18.24
CA GLY A 46 -7.06 -0.69 18.53
C GLY A 46 -8.21 -0.12 19.36
N GLU A 47 -8.03 1.10 19.84
CA GLU A 47 -9.09 1.90 20.45
C GLU A 47 -9.91 2.62 19.38
N ASP A 48 -11.19 2.87 19.68
CA ASP A 48 -12.07 3.68 18.85
C ASP A 48 -11.65 5.15 18.94
N ILE A 49 -11.25 5.74 17.82
CA ILE A 49 -10.66 7.09 17.80
C ILE A 49 -11.46 8.01 16.87
N ALA A 50 -11.87 9.17 17.36
CA ALA A 50 -12.52 10.17 16.53
C ALA A 50 -11.52 10.75 15.50
N LEU A 51 -11.94 10.86 14.23
CA LEU A 51 -11.09 11.38 13.15
C LEU A 51 -10.69 12.85 13.34
N ASP A 52 -11.45 13.60 14.14
CA ASP A 52 -11.15 14.99 14.47
C ASP A 52 -9.94 15.11 15.41
N ASP A 53 -9.69 14.08 16.24
CA ASP A 53 -8.62 14.02 17.25
C ASP A 53 -7.29 13.49 16.71
N VAL A 54 -7.28 12.95 15.49
CA VAL A 54 -6.06 12.45 14.84
C VAL A 54 -5.67 13.24 13.60
N ASN A 55 -4.37 13.31 13.36
CA ASN A 55 -3.83 13.82 12.11
C ASN A 55 -3.71 12.71 11.05
N GLY A 56 -3.38 13.11 9.81
CA GLY A 56 -3.28 12.18 8.69
C GLY A 56 -2.18 11.13 8.86
N MET A 57 -1.12 11.41 9.59
CA MET A 57 -0.04 10.44 9.83
C MET A 57 -0.47 9.40 10.87
N GLU A 58 -1.08 9.84 11.96
CA GLU A 58 -1.57 8.96 13.03
C GLU A 58 -2.66 8.03 12.52
N SER A 59 -3.64 8.57 11.79
CA SER A 59 -4.71 7.77 11.18
C SER A 59 -4.17 6.76 10.16
N ASN A 60 -3.22 7.15 9.30
CA ASN A 60 -2.57 6.21 8.38
C ASN A 60 -1.84 5.09 9.13
N ALA A 61 -1.17 5.42 10.25
CA ALA A 61 -0.48 4.43 11.08
C ALA A 61 -1.47 3.45 11.71
N LEU A 62 -2.60 3.94 12.23
CA LEU A 62 -3.67 3.10 12.80
C LEU A 62 -4.28 2.17 11.76
N VAL A 63 -4.60 2.68 10.57
CA VAL A 63 -5.11 1.88 9.44
C VAL A 63 -4.11 0.79 9.05
N ARG A 64 -2.82 1.14 8.96
CA ARG A 64 -1.75 0.18 8.64
C ARG A 64 -1.58 -0.88 9.74
N GLN A 65 -1.66 -0.48 11.01
CA GLN A 65 -1.62 -1.40 12.15
C GLN A 65 -2.80 -2.38 12.12
N GLY A 66 -4.02 -1.87 11.89
CA GLY A 66 -5.21 -2.70 11.74
C GLY A 66 -5.05 -3.72 10.63
N TRP A 67 -4.50 -3.31 9.48
CA TRP A 67 -4.21 -4.23 8.37
C TRP A 67 -3.21 -5.32 8.78
N PHE A 68 -2.09 -4.96 9.42
CA PHE A 68 -1.12 -5.96 9.88
C PHE A 68 -1.67 -6.92 10.95
N ALA A 69 -2.69 -6.51 11.71
CA ALA A 69 -3.30 -7.34 12.73
C ALA A 69 -4.12 -8.50 12.13
N VAL A 70 -4.61 -8.36 10.90
CA VAL A 70 -5.48 -9.37 10.26
C VAL A 70 -5.00 -9.87 8.89
N ALA A 71 -3.97 -9.24 8.32
CA ALA A 71 -3.41 -9.63 7.04
C ALA A 71 -2.79 -11.05 7.11
N PRO A 72 -2.97 -11.88 6.07
CA PRO A 72 -2.26 -13.16 5.97
C PRO A 72 -0.75 -12.98 6.05
N ASP A 73 -0.04 -13.93 6.70
CA ASP A 73 1.41 -13.85 6.94
C ASP A 73 2.22 -13.61 5.68
N GLU A 74 1.89 -14.29 4.58
CA GLU A 74 2.54 -14.11 3.27
C GLU A 74 2.44 -12.66 2.79
N LEU A 75 1.25 -12.07 2.88
CA LEU A 75 1.00 -10.72 2.39
C LEU A 75 1.65 -9.68 3.31
N ALA A 76 1.57 -9.90 4.62
CA ALA A 76 2.23 -9.08 5.61
C ALA A 76 3.76 -9.09 5.40
N GLU A 77 4.35 -10.25 5.14
CA GLU A 77 5.80 -10.36 4.92
C GLU A 77 6.23 -9.71 3.59
N ARG A 78 5.43 -9.82 2.54
CA ARG A 78 5.65 -9.08 1.29
C ARG A 78 5.70 -7.57 1.53
N LEU A 79 4.74 -7.03 2.29
CA LEU A 79 4.72 -5.59 2.59
C LEU A 79 5.91 -5.18 3.47
N ARG A 80 6.30 -5.98 4.46
CA ARG A 80 7.50 -5.71 5.29
C ARG A 80 8.79 -5.76 4.46
N THR A 81 8.87 -6.68 3.51
CA THR A 81 10.00 -6.79 2.59
C THR A 81 10.08 -5.55 1.70
N ALA A 82 8.94 -5.10 1.17
CA ALA A 82 8.88 -3.87 0.40
C ALA A 82 9.25 -2.63 1.22
N ASP A 83 8.78 -2.49 2.46
CA ASP A 83 9.17 -1.36 3.32
C ASP A 83 10.68 -1.23 3.51
N LYS A 84 11.37 -2.37 3.59
CA LYS A 84 12.83 -2.45 3.71
C LYS A 84 13.57 -2.26 2.39
N ALA A 85 12.87 -2.36 1.25
CA ALA A 85 13.50 -2.27 -0.06
C ALA A 85 14.12 -0.89 -0.30
N VAL A 86 15.35 -0.90 -0.81
CA VAL A 86 16.13 0.29 -1.17
C VAL A 86 16.47 0.23 -2.66
N ALA A 87 16.32 1.36 -3.35
CA ALA A 87 16.61 1.43 -4.77
C ALA A 87 18.06 1.03 -5.08
N GLY A 88 18.25 0.11 -6.02
CA GLY A 88 19.55 -0.45 -6.39
C GLY A 88 20.08 -1.52 -5.44
N GLN A 89 19.27 -2.00 -4.49
CA GLN A 89 19.60 -3.14 -3.61
C GLN A 89 18.62 -4.32 -3.77
N VAL A 90 17.74 -4.26 -4.76
CA VAL A 90 16.76 -5.32 -5.07
C VAL A 90 17.06 -5.86 -6.46
N GLY A 91 17.61 -7.08 -6.52
CA GLY A 91 17.97 -7.76 -7.77
C GLY A 91 18.77 -6.86 -8.73
N ASP A 92 18.32 -6.81 -9.98
CA ASP A 92 18.84 -5.93 -11.04
C ASP A 92 17.98 -4.68 -11.27
N LEU A 93 17.05 -4.36 -10.34
CA LEU A 93 16.19 -3.18 -10.47
C LEU A 93 17.03 -1.88 -10.43
N PRO A 94 16.88 -0.97 -11.41
CA PRO A 94 17.74 0.21 -11.51
C PRO A 94 17.57 1.15 -10.33
N ARG A 95 18.67 1.58 -9.69
CA ARG A 95 18.64 2.62 -8.63
C ARG A 95 17.90 3.89 -9.06
N ALA A 96 17.92 4.20 -10.36
CA ALA A 96 17.35 5.42 -10.93
C ALA A 96 15.81 5.47 -10.89
N ILE A 97 15.10 4.35 -10.67
CA ILE A 97 13.64 4.34 -10.49
C ILE A 97 13.23 4.92 -9.12
N GLY A 98 14.17 4.96 -8.17
CA GLY A 98 13.96 5.49 -6.82
C GLY A 98 13.27 4.53 -5.86
N THR A 99 13.38 4.81 -4.57
CA THR A 99 12.84 3.94 -3.51
C THR A 99 11.33 3.72 -3.63
N PRO A 100 10.48 4.74 -3.86
CA PRO A 100 9.03 4.52 -3.96
C PRO A 100 8.63 3.51 -5.04
N ALA A 101 9.20 3.63 -6.25
CA ALA A 101 8.92 2.69 -7.32
C ALA A 101 9.49 1.30 -7.01
N THR A 102 10.70 1.22 -6.42
CA THR A 102 11.29 -0.06 -5.98
C THR A 102 10.39 -0.78 -4.99
N ARG A 103 9.83 -0.07 -4.00
CA ARG A 103 8.89 -0.67 -3.03
C ARG A 103 7.63 -1.17 -3.71
N ALA A 104 7.02 -0.36 -4.59
CA ALA A 104 5.81 -0.74 -5.30
C ALA A 104 5.97 -2.02 -6.16
N LEU A 105 7.17 -2.22 -6.74
CA LEU A 105 7.53 -3.45 -7.45
C LEU A 105 7.66 -4.64 -6.49
N VAL A 106 8.40 -4.47 -5.39
CA VAL A 106 8.59 -5.54 -4.39
C VAL A 106 7.27 -5.96 -3.75
N GLU A 107 6.35 -5.02 -3.49
CA GLU A 107 4.99 -5.33 -3.00
C GLU A 107 4.25 -6.28 -3.95
N ARG A 108 4.53 -6.20 -5.25
CA ARG A 108 3.96 -7.06 -6.31
C ARG A 108 4.75 -8.35 -6.53
N GLY A 109 5.83 -8.56 -5.79
CA GLY A 109 6.72 -9.71 -5.96
C GLY A 109 7.74 -9.54 -7.09
N ILE A 110 7.83 -8.34 -7.69
CA ILE A 110 8.79 -8.02 -8.74
C ILE A 110 10.10 -7.63 -8.07
N THR A 111 11.12 -8.46 -8.27
CA THR A 111 12.45 -8.30 -7.67
C THR A 111 13.55 -8.20 -8.71
N CYS A 112 13.25 -8.46 -9.99
CA CYS A 112 14.17 -8.26 -11.10
C CYS A 112 13.44 -7.77 -12.38
N LEU A 113 14.21 -7.31 -13.37
CA LEU A 113 13.69 -6.86 -14.67
C LEU A 113 13.02 -8.00 -15.45
N ALA A 114 13.45 -9.25 -15.23
CA ALA A 114 12.81 -10.41 -15.86
C ALA A 114 11.36 -10.61 -15.40
N ASP A 115 11.01 -10.23 -14.17
CA ASP A 115 9.63 -10.30 -13.65
C ASP A 115 8.68 -9.30 -14.35
N LEU A 116 9.24 -8.31 -15.07
CA LEU A 116 8.48 -7.33 -15.84
C LEU A 116 8.26 -7.73 -17.30
N GLN A 117 8.75 -8.89 -17.73
CA GLN A 117 8.51 -9.38 -19.09
C GLN A 117 7.01 -9.58 -19.33
N GLY A 118 6.49 -8.95 -20.39
CA GLY A 118 5.07 -8.98 -20.73
C GLY A 118 4.20 -7.92 -20.06
N VAL A 119 4.73 -7.17 -19.08
CA VAL A 119 3.99 -6.05 -18.45
C VAL A 119 3.97 -4.85 -19.38
N ALA A 120 2.80 -4.32 -19.69
CA ALA A 120 2.67 -3.15 -20.55
C ALA A 120 3.13 -1.86 -19.84
N VAL A 121 3.58 -0.86 -20.62
CA VAL A 121 3.99 0.45 -20.07
C VAL A 121 2.80 1.15 -19.40
N ASP A 122 1.62 1.05 -20.02
CA ASP A 122 0.37 1.61 -19.47
C ASP A 122 -0.05 0.92 -18.18
N GLU A 123 0.18 -0.38 -18.07
CA GLU A 123 -0.05 -1.14 -16.85
C GLU A 123 0.90 -0.69 -15.74
N LEU A 124 2.20 -0.56 -16.03
CA LEU A 124 3.18 0.01 -15.09
C LEU A 124 2.79 1.40 -14.61
N ALA A 125 2.29 2.26 -15.51
CA ALA A 125 1.86 3.61 -15.18
C ALA A 125 0.61 3.65 -14.29
N SER A 126 -0.21 2.60 -14.29
CA SER A 126 -1.37 2.47 -13.41
C SER A 126 -1.00 2.08 -11.98
N TRP A 127 0.21 1.56 -11.76
CA TRP A 127 0.62 1.07 -10.44
C TRP A 127 0.93 2.22 -9.48
N HIS A 128 0.23 2.22 -8.35
CA HIS A 128 0.50 3.17 -7.27
C HIS A 128 1.97 3.10 -6.82
N GLY A 129 2.61 4.26 -6.69
CA GLY A 129 4.03 4.37 -6.32
C GLY A 129 5.02 4.29 -7.49
N VAL A 130 4.58 3.90 -8.69
CA VAL A 130 5.44 3.90 -9.91
C VAL A 130 5.20 5.19 -10.70
N GLY A 131 6.11 6.16 -10.53
CA GLY A 131 5.99 7.46 -11.21
C GLY A 131 6.41 7.44 -12.69
N PRO A 132 6.04 8.45 -13.50
CA PRO A 132 6.35 8.51 -14.94
C PRO A 132 7.84 8.36 -15.26
N ARG A 133 8.70 8.89 -14.39
CA ARG A 133 10.16 8.72 -14.50
C ARG A 133 10.58 7.26 -14.35
N ALA A 134 10.01 6.54 -13.38
CA ALA A 134 10.30 5.12 -13.16
C ALA A 134 9.79 4.29 -14.35
N VAL A 135 8.57 4.57 -14.83
CA VAL A 135 8.00 3.92 -16.02
C VAL A 135 8.94 4.08 -17.23
N ARG A 136 9.42 5.29 -17.50
CA ARG A 136 10.36 5.54 -18.60
C ARG A 136 11.66 4.73 -18.45
N ILE A 137 12.27 4.74 -17.27
CA ILE A 137 13.52 4.01 -17.00
C ILE A 137 13.32 2.50 -17.14
N LEU A 138 12.23 1.95 -16.59
CA LEU A 138 11.91 0.53 -16.71
C LEU A 138 11.64 0.13 -18.16
N GLY A 139 11.00 1.01 -18.95
CA GLY A 139 10.79 0.79 -20.38
C GLY A 139 12.09 0.79 -21.19
N GLU A 140 13.09 1.58 -20.79
CA GLU A 140 14.42 1.65 -21.40
C GLU A 140 15.36 0.50 -20.95
N SER A 141 15.12 -0.09 -19.78
CA SER A 141 16.05 -1.03 -19.12
C SER A 141 15.67 -2.50 -19.28
N ARG A 142 14.48 -2.80 -19.83
CA ARG A 142 13.93 -4.16 -19.96
C ARG A 142 14.22 -4.81 -21.32
#